data_AF-A0A2W4NRF0-F1
#
_entry.id   AF-A0A2W4NRF0-F1
#
_cell.length_a   1.000
_cell.length_b   1.000
_cell.length_c   1.000
_cell.angle_alpha   90.00
_cell.angle_beta   90.00
_cell.angle_gamma   90.00
#
_symmetry.space_group_name_H-M   'P 1'
#
loop_
_entity.id
_entity.type
_entity.pdbx_description
1 polymer ?
#
loop_
_entity_poly.entity_id
_entity_poly.type
_entity_poly.pdbx_seq_one_letter_code
_entity_poly.pdbx_strand_id
1 'polypeptide(L)' 'MSTLTAEEQEILDGLFVKAARPGYNPELDTNEDERRVAAKYIVICLQNLARLGVKSQLVITDRRTDGE' A
#
# COMPACT_ATOMS: atom_id res chain seq x y z
N MET A 1 -0.06 7.30 -18.14
CA MET A 1 -0.43 6.39 -17.03
C MET A 1 0.58 6.63 -15.93
N SER A 2 0.16 6.78 -14.67
CA SER A 2 1.12 6.87 -13.57
C SER A 2 1.69 5.47 -13.34
N THR A 3 2.97 5.28 -13.61
CA THR A 3 3.72 4.07 -13.27
C THR A 3 4.68 4.40 -12.12
N LEU A 4 5.16 3.36 -11.43
CA LEU A 4 6.29 3.51 -10.53
C LEU A 4 7.58 3.68 -11.33
N THR A 5 8.55 4.42 -10.80
CA THR A 5 9.93 4.36 -11.29
C THR A 5 10.56 3.02 -10.89
N ALA A 6 11.74 2.69 -11.44
CA ALA A 6 12.48 1.49 -11.05
C ALA A 6 12.80 1.48 -9.55
N GLU A 7 13.27 2.61 -9.02
CA GLU A 7 13.56 2.78 -7.59
C GLU A 7 12.30 2.63 -6.71
N GLU A 8 11.17 3.22 -7.11
CA GLU A 8 9.92 3.05 -6.38
C GLU A 8 9.40 1.60 -6.43
N GLN A 9 9.65 0.88 -7.52
CA GLN A 9 9.31 -0.54 -7.62
C GLN A 9 10.16 -1.38 -6.66
N GLU A 10 11.47 -1.11 -6.56
CA GLU A 10 12.36 -1.79 -5.59
C GLU A 10 11.90 -1.54 -4.14
N ILE A 11 11.49 -0.31 -3.80
CA ILE A 11 10.92 0.01 -2.49
C ILE A 11 9.64 -0.80 -2.24
N LEU A 12 8.73 -0.86 -3.23
CA LEU A 12 7.48 -1.60 -3.10
C LEU A 12 7.72 -3.11 -2.92
N ASP A 13 8.66 -3.69 -3.67
CA ASP A 13 9.02 -5.10 -3.57
C ASP A 13 9.59 -5.42 -2.19
N GLY A 14 10.46 -4.54 -1.67
CA GLY A 14 10.97 -4.63 -0.31
C GLY A 14 9.87 -4.57 0.75
N LEU A 15 8.86 -3.72 0.54
CA LEU A 15 7.70 -3.60 1.42
C LEU A 15 6.87 -4.89 1.46
N PHE A 16 6.61 -5.54 0.32
CA PHE A 16 5.89 -6.81 0.28
C PHE A 16 6.64 -7.93 0.99
N VAL A 17 7.98 -7.98 0.85
CA VAL A 17 8.81 -8.95 1.58
C VAL A 17 8.76 -8.71 3.09
N LYS A 18 8.79 -7.46 3.54
CA LYS A 18 8.64 -7.12 4.97
C LYS A 18 7.25 -7.50 5.50
N ALA A 19 6.20 -7.16 4.75
CA ALA A 19 4.82 -7.42 5.14
C ALA A 19 4.48 -8.91 5.30
N ALA A 20 5.21 -9.78 4.60
CA ALA A 20 5.06 -11.23 4.73
C ALA A 20 5.71 -11.81 6.01
N ARG A 21 6.49 -11.03 6.77
CA ARG A 21 7.19 -11.52 7.96
C ARG A 21 6.25 -11.60 9.17
N PRO A 22 6.35 -12.67 9.98
CA PRO A 22 5.60 -12.74 11.24
C PRO A 22 5.92 -11.55 12.15
N GLY A 23 4.87 -10.94 12.72
CA GLY A 23 5.01 -9.80 13.64
C GLY A 23 5.23 -8.44 12.96
N TYR A 24 5.12 -8.35 11.64
CA TYR A 24 5.22 -7.07 10.93
C TYR A 24 4.16 -6.06 11.40
N ASN A 25 4.68 -4.97 11.96
CA ASN A 25 4.11 -3.69 12.35
C ASN A 25 4.02 -2.63 11.23
N PRO A 26 2.97 -2.46 10.39
CA PRO A 26 3.00 -1.44 9.34
C PRO A 26 3.24 -0.01 9.85
N GLU A 27 2.80 0.31 11.07
CA GLU A 27 2.99 1.63 11.69
C GLU A 27 4.42 1.85 12.20
N LEU A 28 5.09 0.77 12.62
CA LEU A 28 6.42 0.82 13.23
C LEU A 28 7.54 0.49 12.24
N ASP A 29 7.28 -0.41 11.30
CA ASP A 29 8.25 -1.01 10.38
C ASP A 29 8.25 -0.36 8.99
N THR A 30 7.42 0.67 8.77
CA THR A 30 7.47 1.50 7.56
C THR A 30 8.12 2.84 7.81
N ASN A 31 8.96 3.26 6.85
CA ASN A 31 9.42 4.64 6.76
C ASN A 31 8.50 5.49 5.85
N GLU A 32 8.80 6.79 5.77
CA GLU A 32 7.99 7.73 4.98
C GLU A 32 7.98 7.42 3.48
N ASP A 33 9.12 7.02 2.91
CA ASP A 33 9.23 6.67 1.50
C ASP A 33 8.41 5.42 1.16
N GLU A 34 8.47 4.40 2.01
CA GLU A 34 7.65 3.20 1.87
C GLU A 34 6.16 3.52 1.93
N ARG A 35 5.73 4.38 2.86
CA ARG A 35 4.33 4.86 2.93
C ARG A 35 3.92 5.62 1.67
N ARG A 36 4.79 6.50 1.17
CA ARG A 36 4.55 7.28 -0.06
C ARG A 36 4.40 6.36 -1.28
N VAL A 37 5.30 5.39 -1.43
CA VAL A 37 5.28 4.42 -2.54
C VAL A 37 4.05 3.52 -2.46
N ALA A 38 3.69 3.02 -1.27
CA ALA A 38 2.49 2.23 -1.07
C ALA A 38 1.22 3.00 -1.45
N ALA A 39 1.10 4.27 -1.01
CA ALA A 39 -0.03 5.13 -1.37
C ALA A 39 -0.12 5.36 -2.89
N LYS A 40 1.02 5.61 -3.55
CA LYS A 40 1.07 5.73 -5.02
C LYS A 40 0.62 4.45 -5.71
N TYR A 41 1.06 3.28 -5.24
CA TYR A 41 0.66 1.99 -5.78
C TYR A 41 -0.85 1.73 -5.64
N ILE A 42 -1.47 2.12 -4.52
CA ILE A 42 -2.94 2.04 -4.33
C ILE A 42 -3.66 2.86 -5.40
N VAL A 43 -3.22 4.09 -5.66
CA VAL A 43 -3.82 4.94 -6.70
C VAL A 43 -3.70 4.30 -8.08
N ILE A 44 -2.54 3.71 -8.42
CA ILE A 44 -2.32 3.00 -9.68
C ILE A 44 -3.31 1.83 -9.81
N CYS A 45 -3.49 1.05 -8.75
CA CYS A 45 -4.44 -0.07 -8.73
C CYS A 45 -5.88 0.41 -8.98
N LEU A 46 -6.32 1.47 -8.30
CA LEU A 46 -7.66 2.04 -8.49
C LEU A 46 -7.87 2.54 -9.92
N GLN A 47 -6.88 3.20 -10.51
CA GLN A 47 -6.94 3.63 -11.92
C GLN A 47 -7.04 2.45 -12.89
N ASN A 48 -6.31 1.35 -12.63
CA ASN A 48 -6.37 0.16 -13.46
C ASN A 48 -7.74 -0.54 -13.36
N LEU A 49 -8.31 -0.63 -12.16
CA LEU A 49 -9.67 -1.17 -11.97
C LEU A 49 -10.72 -0.32 -12.71
N ALA A 50 -10.62 1.01 -12.62
CA ALA A 50 -11.51 1.92 -13.34
C ALA A 50 -11.45 1.71 -14.87
N ARG A 51 -10.25 1.46 -15.43
CA ARG A 51 -10.08 1.16 -16.86
C ARG A 51 -10.73 -0.16 -17.28
N LEU A 52 -10.81 -1.13 -16.36
CA LEU A 52 -11.50 -2.40 -16.56
C LEU A 52 -13.02 -2.29 -16.38
N GLY A 53 -13.56 -1.08 -16.12
CA GLY A 53 -14.98 -0.87 -15.86
C GLY A 53 -15.42 -1.32 -14.45
N VAL A 54 -14.47 -1.62 -13.57
CA VAL A 54 -14.75 -2.04 -12.19
C VAL A 54 -14.91 -0.81 -11.31
N LYS A 55 -16.06 -0.71 -10.63
CA LYS A 55 -16.27 0.28 -9.56
C LYS A 55 -15.57 -0.20 -8.30
N SER A 56 -14.62 0.57 -7.82
CA SER A 56 -13.78 0.24 -6.66
C SER A 56 -13.84 1.35 -5.63
N GLN A 57 -13.84 0.98 -4.35
CA GLN A 57 -13.79 1.91 -3.22
C GLN A 57 -12.68 1.50 -2.26
N LEU A 58 -11.88 2.46 -1.82
CA LEU A 58 -10.95 2.24 -0.71
C LEU A 58 -11.73 2.38 0.61
N VAL A 59 -11.71 1.33 1.43
CA VAL A 59 -12.29 1.35 2.77
C VAL A 59 -11.14 1.38 3.77
N ILE A 60 -11.02 2.48 4.51
CA ILE A 60 -10.06 2.64 5.60
C ILE A 60 -10.80 2.34 6.89
N THR A 61 -10.53 1.18 7.49
CA THR A 61 -11.08 0.82 8.80
C THR A 61 -10.06 1.17 9.88
N ASP A 62 -10.42 2.10 10.76
CA ASP A 62 -9.67 2.36 11.99
C ASP A 62 -9.92 1.18 12.94
N ARG A 63 -8.92 0.31 13.15
CA ARG A 63 -8.96 -0.69 14.22
C ARG A 63 -8.65 0.05 15.52
N ARG A 64 -9.61 0.84 16.02
CA ARG A 64 -9.63 1.12 17.44
C ARG A 64 -9.92 -0.20 18.12
N THR A 65 -8.93 -0.74 18.82
CA THR A 65 -9.18 -1.65 19.92
C THR A 65 -9.99 -0.87 20.94
N ASP A 66 -11.32 -0.91 20.79
CA ASP A 66 -12.21 -0.67 21.91
C ASP A 66 -11.81 -1.67 23.01
N GLY A 67 -11.60 -1.14 24.21
CA GLY A 67 -10.71 -1.72 25.21
C GLY A 67 -11.05 -3.14 25.69
N GLU A 68 -9.98 -3.85 26.06
CA GLU A 68 -9.94 -4.87 27.11
C GLU A 68 -8.70 -4.61 27.98
#